data_AF-A0A0F7SKB2-F1
#
_entry.id   AF-A0A0F7SKB2-F1
#
_cell.length_a   1.000
_cell.length_b   1.000
_cell.length_c   1.000
_cell.angle_alpha   90.00
_cell.angle_beta   90.00
_cell.angle_gamma   90.00
#
_symmetry.space_group_name_H-M   'P 1'
#
loop_
_entity.id
_entity.type
_entity.pdbx_description
1 polymer ?
#
loop_
_entity_poly.entity_id
_entity_poly.type
_entity_poly.pdbx_seq_one_letter_code
_entity_poly.pdbx_strand_id
1 'polypeptide(L)'
;MSSADPQQAAQQVFTAFHQTPFAIAGMKDRFYTVASADATVAFSDSAMAIDPGNPTLIGEEIAASIEFFKKIKFKYIEQESKETFLKLMLAEEPLQIDEAENDKLAEENRRSKEKLKRAKTELDQLKEELIKVADEVSSDHDQLTQDIQQAEHFSKEIREIELELSRLRQSVPLVDRMTIDEANEILDNQIIAMQMIADDGDAQVRNVEEAKREVANLMKEVDRLEPERKKDEARVKTAQTSRLTEDGESLRVENICQWYSTQLTTHKDLLCLQSITPGTGPNGKNELNLTYSIPLLSSSNTSGVSGGINHRGRGGQISEVVKEETITLVLIFQPGTNGALLDGTLVNSDMDISELVTEAQRAGDVAGLL
;
A
#
# COMPACT_ATOMS: atom_id res chain seq x y z
N MET A 1 -56.70 -8.56 -13.44
CA MET A 1 -56.05 -7.36 -12.87
C MET A 1 -54.56 -7.65 -12.84
N SER A 2 -53.82 -7.19 -13.85
CA SER A 2 -52.38 -7.38 -13.96
C SER A 2 -51.72 -6.04 -13.70
N SER A 3 -50.97 -5.93 -12.60
CA SER A 3 -50.22 -4.75 -12.21
C SER A 3 -49.16 -4.45 -13.26
N ALA A 4 -49.41 -3.46 -14.11
CA ALA A 4 -48.40 -2.93 -15.02
C ALA A 4 -47.37 -2.15 -14.19
N ASP A 5 -46.11 -2.54 -14.30
CA ASP A 5 -44.96 -1.98 -13.60
C ASP A 5 -44.80 -0.49 -13.99
N PRO A 6 -44.75 0.47 -13.05
CA PRO A 6 -44.69 1.91 -13.36
C PRO A 6 -43.46 2.30 -14.21
N GLN A 7 -42.38 1.51 -14.15
CA GLN A 7 -41.19 1.73 -14.97
C GLN A 7 -41.42 1.42 -16.45
N GLN A 8 -42.22 0.41 -16.78
CA GLN A 8 -42.56 0.11 -18.19
C GLN A 8 -43.45 1.20 -18.81
N ALA A 9 -44.38 1.76 -18.03
CA ALA A 9 -45.21 2.88 -18.49
C ALA A 9 -44.37 4.13 -18.76
N ALA A 10 -43.42 4.45 -17.89
CA ALA A 10 -42.50 5.57 -18.08
C ALA A 10 -41.60 5.38 -19.32
N GLN A 11 -41.10 4.16 -19.55
CA GLN A 11 -40.28 3.85 -20.72
C GLN A 11 -41.06 3.99 -22.03
N GLN A 12 -42.35 3.60 -22.04
CA GLN A 12 -43.23 3.74 -23.20
C GLN A 12 -43.55 5.20 -23.52
N VAL A 13 -43.77 6.05 -22.51
CA VAL A 13 -43.98 7.49 -22.73
C VAL A 13 -42.70 8.14 -23.26
N PHE A 14 -41.53 7.76 -22.74
CA PHE A 14 -40.25 8.29 -23.20
C PHE A 14 -39.94 7.88 -24.65
N THR A 15 -40.23 6.63 -25.04
CA THR A 15 -40.06 6.19 -26.44
C THR A 15 -41.09 6.83 -27.37
N ALA A 16 -42.33 7.01 -26.94
CA ALA A 16 -43.33 7.75 -27.71
C ALA A 16 -42.92 9.21 -27.94
N PHE A 17 -42.35 9.86 -26.93
CA PHE A 17 -41.88 11.25 -26.99
C PHE A 17 -40.78 11.46 -28.04
N HIS A 18 -39.86 10.50 -28.19
CA HIS A 18 -38.79 10.57 -29.19
C HIS A 18 -39.23 10.20 -30.60
N GLN A 19 -40.31 9.43 -30.76
CA GLN A 19 -40.80 8.99 -32.08
C GLN A 19 -41.70 10.02 -32.76
N THR A 20 -42.37 10.88 -32.01
CA THR A 20 -43.14 12.00 -32.55
C THR A 20 -42.39 13.31 -32.36
N PRO A 21 -41.56 13.75 -33.33
CA PRO A 21 -41.01 15.10 -33.30
C PRO A 21 -42.17 16.10 -33.24
N PHE A 22 -42.13 17.03 -32.30
CA PHE A 22 -43.17 18.04 -32.16
C PHE A 22 -43.38 18.75 -33.49
N ALA A 23 -44.60 18.69 -34.01
CA ALA A 23 -45.01 19.33 -35.25
C ALA A 23 -44.83 20.86 -35.24
N ILE A 24 -44.39 21.44 -34.12
CA ILE A 24 -44.16 22.87 -33.91
C ILE A 24 -43.12 23.43 -34.90
N ALA A 25 -42.02 22.71 -35.17
CA ALA A 25 -41.03 23.17 -36.14
C ALA A 25 -41.60 23.18 -37.57
N GLY A 26 -42.32 22.12 -37.96
CA GLY A 26 -42.99 22.06 -39.26
C GLY A 26 -44.19 23.03 -39.39
N MET A 27 -44.85 23.34 -38.28
CA MET A 27 -45.92 24.34 -38.20
C MET A 27 -45.36 25.77 -38.26
N LYS A 28 -44.19 26.02 -37.66
CA LYS A 28 -43.46 27.27 -37.76
C LYS A 28 -43.08 27.56 -39.22
N ASP A 29 -42.48 26.59 -39.90
CA ASP A 29 -42.10 26.75 -41.30
C ASP A 29 -43.33 26.96 -42.20
N ARG A 30 -44.41 26.20 -41.96
CA ARG A 30 -45.69 26.40 -42.65
C ARG A 30 -46.28 27.79 -42.39
N PHE A 31 -46.24 28.27 -41.15
CA PHE A 31 -46.73 29.61 -40.81
C PHE A 31 -45.94 30.69 -41.55
N TYR A 32 -44.60 30.62 -41.60
CA TYR A 32 -43.80 31.56 -42.36
C TYR A 32 -44.06 31.51 -43.87
N THR A 33 -44.27 30.31 -44.43
CA THR A 33 -44.60 30.18 -45.87
C THR A 33 -45.98 30.76 -46.20
N VAL A 34 -46.97 30.59 -45.32
CA VAL A 34 -48.32 31.15 -45.51
C VAL A 34 -48.32 32.66 -45.30
N ALA A 35 -47.64 33.15 -44.26
CA ALA A 35 -47.53 34.58 -43.96
C ALA A 35 -46.79 35.35 -45.06
N SER A 36 -45.71 34.79 -45.61
CA SER A 36 -44.99 35.39 -46.73
C SER A 36 -45.76 35.35 -48.05
N ALA A 37 -46.56 34.31 -48.29
CA ALA A 37 -47.43 34.25 -49.47
C ALA A 37 -48.58 35.27 -49.40
N ASP A 38 -49.23 35.41 -48.24
CA ASP A 38 -50.37 36.32 -48.05
C ASP A 38 -49.95 37.81 -48.12
N ALA A 39 -48.72 38.12 -47.71
CA ALA A 39 -48.13 39.46 -47.80
C ALA A 39 -47.93 39.96 -49.25
N THR A 40 -47.85 39.06 -50.24
CA THR A 40 -47.61 39.46 -51.65
C THR A 40 -48.87 39.94 -52.39
N VAL A 41 -50.06 39.77 -51.81
CA VAL A 41 -51.34 39.97 -52.54
C VAL A 41 -52.00 41.33 -52.22
N ALA A 42 -51.53 42.06 -51.20
CA ALA A 42 -52.12 43.35 -50.81
C ALA A 42 -51.30 44.55 -51.32
N PHE A 43 -51.90 45.30 -52.26
CA PHE A 43 -51.39 46.57 -52.79
C PHE A 43 -51.02 47.58 -51.68
N SER A 44 -49.74 47.70 -51.33
CA SER A 44 -49.12 48.90 -50.77
C SER A 44 -47.59 48.81 -50.81
N ASP A 45 -46.94 49.77 -51.46
CA ASP A 45 -45.48 49.86 -51.66
C ASP A 45 -44.68 50.06 -50.35
N SER A 46 -45.37 50.21 -49.20
CA SER A 46 -44.77 50.30 -47.86
C SER A 46 -44.83 48.99 -47.06
N ALA A 47 -45.43 47.93 -47.60
CA ALA A 47 -45.50 46.61 -46.95
C ALA A 47 -44.32 45.68 -47.32
N MET A 48 -43.34 46.17 -48.10
CA MET A 48 -42.22 45.37 -48.64
C MET A 48 -41.07 45.10 -47.66
N ALA A 49 -41.24 45.38 -46.36
CA ALA A 49 -40.21 45.15 -45.34
C ALA A 49 -40.81 44.56 -44.07
N ILE A 50 -41.58 43.48 -44.19
CA ILE A 50 -41.99 42.66 -43.04
C ILE A 50 -40.78 41.81 -42.66
N ASP A 51 -40.02 42.24 -41.65
CA ASP A 51 -39.15 41.34 -40.88
C ASP A 51 -39.95 40.86 -39.66
N PRO A 52 -40.51 39.62 -39.69
CA PRO A 52 -41.29 39.09 -38.57
C PRO A 52 -40.44 38.79 -37.33
N GLY A 53 -39.12 38.94 -37.42
CA GLY A 53 -38.18 38.74 -36.30
C GLY A 53 -37.99 39.97 -35.42
N ASN A 54 -38.46 41.15 -35.83
CA ASN A 54 -38.21 42.39 -35.11
C ASN A 54 -39.48 42.93 -34.41
N PRO A 55 -39.61 42.75 -33.08
CA PRO A 55 -40.82 43.11 -32.34
C PRO A 55 -41.09 44.61 -32.29
N THR A 56 -40.11 45.46 -32.60
CA THR A 56 -40.26 46.92 -32.59
C THR A 56 -41.00 47.44 -33.83
N LEU A 57 -40.87 46.75 -34.97
CA LEU A 57 -41.53 47.13 -36.25
C LEU A 57 -43.04 46.87 -36.24
N ILE A 58 -43.49 45.88 -35.46
CA ILE A 58 -44.91 45.50 -35.35
C ILE A 58 -45.76 46.66 -34.81
N GLY A 59 -45.23 47.44 -33.87
CA GLY A 59 -45.95 48.59 -33.29
C GLY A 59 -46.20 49.70 -34.31
N GLU A 60 -45.21 50.02 -35.13
CA GLU A 60 -45.30 51.02 -36.21
C GLU A 60 -46.25 50.56 -37.32
N GLU A 61 -46.24 49.26 -37.65
CA GLU A 61 -47.13 48.65 -38.63
C GLU A 61 -48.61 48.67 -38.20
N ILE A 62 -48.89 48.34 -36.93
CA ILE A 62 -50.24 48.43 -36.37
C ILE A 62 -50.74 49.88 -36.45
N ALA A 63 -49.87 50.86 -36.12
CA ALA A 63 -50.22 52.27 -36.21
C ALA A 63 -50.54 52.70 -37.65
N ALA A 64 -49.71 52.30 -38.62
CA ALA A 64 -49.92 52.57 -40.04
C ALA A 64 -51.21 51.92 -40.58
N SER A 65 -51.48 50.68 -40.19
CA SER A 65 -52.70 49.95 -40.55
C SER A 65 -53.95 50.63 -39.99
N ILE A 66 -53.91 51.08 -38.72
CA ILE A 66 -54.99 51.85 -38.11
C ILE A 66 -55.27 53.14 -38.89
N GLU A 67 -54.23 53.86 -39.31
CA GLU A 67 -54.37 55.08 -40.11
C GLU A 67 -54.98 54.80 -41.50
N PHE A 68 -54.54 53.72 -42.16
CA PHE A 68 -55.09 53.27 -43.42
C PHE A 68 -56.59 52.92 -43.31
N PHE A 69 -56.98 52.14 -42.30
CA PHE A 69 -58.39 51.80 -42.07
C PHE A 69 -59.24 53.02 -41.74
N LYS A 70 -58.70 54.00 -40.99
CA LYS A 70 -59.38 55.29 -40.77
C LYS A 70 -59.64 56.01 -42.09
N LYS A 71 -58.65 56.04 -43.00
CA LYS A 71 -58.78 56.66 -44.32
C LYS A 71 -59.80 55.94 -45.21
N ILE A 72 -59.80 54.60 -45.21
CA ILE A 72 -60.83 53.81 -45.91
C ILE A 72 -62.20 54.10 -45.37
N LYS A 73 -62.38 54.07 -44.04
CA LYS A 73 -63.66 54.38 -43.39
C LYS A 73 -64.18 55.75 -43.81
N PHE A 74 -63.31 56.77 -43.83
CA PHE A 74 -63.70 58.12 -44.22
C PHE A 74 -64.16 58.20 -45.68
N LYS A 75 -63.40 57.57 -46.59
CA LYS A 75 -63.77 57.50 -48.02
C LYS A 75 -65.07 56.73 -48.24
N TYR A 76 -65.28 55.64 -47.51
CA TYR A 76 -66.50 54.84 -47.62
C TYR A 76 -67.73 55.65 -47.18
N ILE A 77 -67.67 56.29 -46.01
CA ILE A 77 -68.77 57.13 -45.51
C ILE A 77 -69.05 58.31 -46.47
N GLU A 78 -68.00 58.93 -47.00
CA GLU A 78 -68.15 60.00 -48.00
C GLU A 78 -68.82 59.49 -49.28
N GLN A 79 -68.41 58.33 -49.79
CA GLN A 79 -68.99 57.70 -50.97
C GLN A 79 -70.46 57.32 -50.74
N GLU A 80 -70.76 56.67 -49.62
CA GLU A 80 -72.11 56.29 -49.22
C GLU A 80 -73.01 57.52 -49.07
N SER A 81 -72.49 58.59 -48.48
CA SER A 81 -73.23 59.86 -48.34
C SER A 81 -73.52 60.49 -49.70
N LYS A 82 -72.54 60.50 -50.62
CA LYS A 82 -72.73 61.00 -52.00
C LYS A 82 -73.75 60.17 -52.77
N GLU A 83 -73.66 58.84 -52.68
CA GLU A 83 -74.59 57.94 -53.34
C GLU A 83 -76.01 58.09 -52.80
N THR A 84 -76.15 58.17 -51.47
CA THR A 84 -77.43 58.39 -50.80
C THR A 84 -78.02 59.75 -51.17
N PHE A 85 -77.21 60.81 -51.22
CA PHE A 85 -77.64 62.14 -51.65
C PHE A 85 -78.11 62.15 -53.11
N LEU A 86 -77.36 61.51 -54.03
CA LEU A 86 -77.76 61.38 -55.43
C LEU A 86 -79.06 60.60 -55.58
N LYS A 87 -79.22 59.48 -54.84
CA LYS A 87 -80.46 58.72 -54.78
C LYS A 87 -81.62 59.59 -54.27
N LEU A 88 -81.39 60.42 -53.26
CA LEU A 88 -82.39 61.33 -52.70
C LEU A 88 -82.80 62.43 -53.69
N MET A 89 -81.85 62.97 -54.46
CA MET A 89 -82.11 63.99 -55.49
C MET A 89 -82.80 63.42 -56.73
N LEU A 90 -82.53 62.16 -57.09
CA LEU A 90 -83.17 61.47 -58.22
C LEU A 90 -84.51 60.82 -57.84
N ALA A 91 -84.82 60.66 -56.55
CA ALA A 91 -86.10 60.15 -56.09
C ALA A 91 -87.21 61.20 -56.31
N GLU A 92 -88.32 60.78 -56.90
CA GLU A 92 -89.45 61.65 -57.30
C GLU A 92 -90.30 62.12 -56.09
N GLU A 93 -90.17 61.43 -54.95
CA GLU A 93 -90.90 61.71 -53.70
C GLU A 93 -89.89 62.03 -52.58
N PRO A 94 -89.99 63.21 -51.92
CA PRO A 94 -89.09 63.56 -50.83
C PRO A 94 -89.29 62.60 -49.66
N LEU A 95 -88.24 61.85 -49.31
CA LEU A 95 -88.21 60.99 -48.14
C LEU A 95 -88.53 61.81 -46.88
N GLN A 96 -89.72 61.58 -46.32
CA GLN A 96 -90.08 62.14 -45.02
C GLN A 96 -89.31 61.36 -43.96
N ILE A 97 -88.35 62.02 -43.31
CA ILE A 97 -87.69 61.48 -42.12
C ILE A 97 -88.76 61.43 -41.02
N ASP A 98 -89.28 60.23 -40.76
CA ASP A 98 -90.26 60.01 -39.70
C ASP A 98 -89.56 60.10 -38.34
N GLU A 99 -90.00 61.02 -37.48
CA GLU A 99 -89.46 61.18 -36.12
C GLU A 99 -89.54 59.87 -35.34
N ALA A 100 -90.57 59.04 -35.61
CA ALA A 100 -90.73 57.73 -34.97
C ALA A 100 -89.66 56.70 -35.37
N GLU A 101 -89.12 56.76 -36.60
CA GLU A 101 -88.04 55.87 -37.04
C GLU A 101 -86.70 56.31 -36.46
N ASN A 102 -86.48 57.62 -36.36
CA ASN A 102 -85.29 58.19 -35.73
C ASN A 102 -85.21 57.84 -34.24
N ASP A 103 -86.33 57.88 -33.52
CA ASP A 103 -86.41 57.47 -32.12
C ASP A 103 -86.12 55.97 -31.93
N LYS A 104 -86.60 55.10 -32.84
CA LYS A 104 -86.26 53.66 -32.82
C LYS A 104 -84.77 53.42 -33.03
N LEU A 105 -84.17 54.08 -34.03
CA LEU A 105 -82.72 54.00 -34.27
C LEU A 105 -81.91 54.56 -33.10
N ALA A 106 -82.38 55.62 -32.44
CA ALA A 106 -81.74 56.18 -31.27
C ALA A 106 -81.72 55.17 -30.10
N GLU A 107 -82.83 54.47 -29.87
CA GLU A 107 -82.94 53.44 -28.83
C GLU A 107 -82.09 52.20 -29.15
N GLU A 108 -82.05 51.74 -30.40
CA GLU A 108 -81.17 50.63 -30.83
C GLU A 108 -79.68 51.00 -30.70
N ASN A 109 -79.31 52.22 -31.08
CA ASN A 109 -77.96 52.74 -30.91
C ASN A 109 -77.60 52.86 -29.43
N ARG A 110 -78.53 53.27 -28.56
CA ARG A 110 -78.32 53.33 -27.12
C ARG A 110 -78.06 51.93 -26.55
N ARG A 111 -78.89 50.95 -26.90
CA ARG A 111 -78.73 49.55 -26.47
C ARG A 111 -77.41 48.96 -26.96
N SER A 112 -77.04 49.22 -28.21
CA SER A 112 -75.79 48.73 -28.79
C SER A 112 -74.57 49.39 -28.15
N LYS A 113 -74.63 50.70 -27.85
CA LYS A 113 -73.58 51.41 -27.08
C LYS A 113 -73.44 50.87 -25.67
N GLU A 114 -74.54 50.55 -24.99
CA GLU A 114 -74.49 49.93 -23.66
C GLU A 114 -73.85 48.55 -23.69
N LYS A 115 -74.20 47.70 -24.67
CA LYS A 115 -73.55 46.39 -24.88
C LYS A 115 -72.06 46.53 -25.15
N LEU A 116 -71.67 47.44 -26.05
CA LEU A 116 -70.27 47.69 -26.36
C LEU A 116 -69.49 48.20 -25.13
N LYS A 117 -70.11 49.06 -24.32
CA LYS A 117 -69.50 49.57 -23.10
C LYS A 117 -69.25 48.44 -22.09
N ARG A 118 -70.20 47.52 -21.90
CA ARG A 118 -70.04 46.34 -21.04
C ARG A 118 -68.92 45.41 -21.54
N ALA A 119 -68.95 45.07 -22.83
CA ALA A 119 -67.92 44.23 -23.42
C ALA A 119 -66.51 44.86 -23.33
N LYS A 120 -66.42 46.19 -23.49
CA LYS A 120 -65.16 46.92 -23.32
C LYS A 120 -64.66 46.85 -21.88
N THR A 121 -65.53 47.05 -20.89
CA THR A 121 -65.13 46.95 -19.48
C THR A 121 -64.72 45.53 -19.10
N GLU A 122 -65.39 44.51 -19.63
CA GLU A 122 -65.02 43.10 -19.42
C GLU A 122 -63.65 42.78 -20.06
N LEU A 123 -63.39 43.28 -21.27
CA LEU A 123 -62.10 43.11 -21.94
C LEU A 123 -60.97 43.83 -21.19
N ASP A 124 -61.22 45.04 -20.69
CA ASP A 124 -60.25 45.79 -19.90
C ASP A 124 -59.91 45.05 -18.59
N GLN A 125 -60.92 44.46 -17.93
CA GLN A 125 -60.72 43.62 -16.74
C GLN A 125 -59.91 42.36 -17.04
N LEU A 126 -60.26 41.62 -18.11
CA LEU A 126 -59.54 40.42 -18.51
C LEU A 126 -58.09 40.74 -18.89
N LYS A 127 -57.85 41.89 -19.53
CA LYS A 127 -56.49 42.34 -19.84
C LYS A 127 -55.68 42.61 -18.57
N GLU A 128 -56.29 43.24 -17.56
CA GLU A 128 -55.61 43.50 -16.29
C GLU A 128 -55.28 42.19 -15.55
N GLU A 129 -56.20 41.22 -15.57
CA GLU A 129 -55.98 39.89 -15.01
C GLU A 129 -54.87 39.13 -15.76
N LEU A 130 -54.88 39.19 -17.10
CA LEU A 130 -53.85 38.57 -17.93
C LEU A 130 -52.45 39.14 -17.64
N ILE A 131 -52.34 40.46 -17.43
CA ILE A 131 -51.06 41.09 -17.07
C ILE A 131 -50.58 40.59 -15.70
N LYS A 132 -51.46 40.50 -14.70
CA LYS A 132 -51.11 39.97 -13.38
C LYS A 132 -50.62 38.53 -13.45
N VAL A 133 -51.34 37.68 -14.18
CA VAL A 133 -50.95 36.28 -14.37
C VAL A 133 -49.63 36.17 -15.15
N ALA A 134 -49.40 37.02 -16.15
CA ALA A 134 -48.13 37.04 -16.88
C ALA A 134 -46.95 37.44 -15.97
N ASP A 135 -47.14 38.42 -15.09
CA ASP A 135 -46.12 38.85 -14.13
C ASP A 135 -45.83 37.75 -13.09
N GLU A 136 -46.87 37.08 -12.58
CA GLU A 136 -46.73 35.92 -11.67
C GLU A 136 -45.96 34.78 -12.35
N VAL A 137 -46.35 34.39 -13.56
CA VAL A 137 -45.67 33.33 -14.33
C VAL A 137 -44.23 33.70 -14.64
N SER A 138 -43.94 34.98 -14.94
CA SER A 138 -42.57 35.44 -15.15
C SER A 138 -41.74 35.30 -13.86
N SER A 139 -42.29 35.69 -12.71
CA SER A 139 -41.60 35.57 -11.43
C SER A 139 -41.34 34.11 -11.04
N ASP A 140 -42.34 33.24 -11.24
CA ASP A 140 -42.21 31.81 -10.98
C ASP A 140 -41.18 31.15 -11.90
N HIS A 141 -41.12 31.58 -13.17
CA HIS A 141 -40.11 31.10 -14.11
C HIS A 141 -38.69 31.50 -13.68
N ASP A 142 -38.50 32.73 -13.20
CA ASP A 142 -37.21 33.21 -12.70
C ASP A 142 -36.77 32.41 -11.46
N GLN A 143 -37.70 32.17 -10.52
CA GLN A 143 -37.43 31.35 -9.33
C GLN A 143 -37.07 29.92 -9.71
N LEU A 144 -37.86 29.28 -10.57
CA LEU A 144 -37.59 27.92 -11.03
C LEU A 144 -36.24 27.80 -11.74
N THR A 145 -35.87 28.83 -12.51
CA THR A 145 -34.57 28.88 -13.19
C THR A 145 -33.42 28.96 -12.17
N GLN A 146 -33.57 29.74 -11.10
CA GLN A 146 -32.59 29.79 -10.01
C GLN A 146 -32.48 28.44 -9.28
N ASP A 147 -33.61 27.80 -8.98
CA ASP A 147 -33.63 26.49 -8.32
C ASP A 147 -32.97 25.41 -9.19
N ILE A 148 -33.20 25.43 -10.50
CA ILE A 148 -32.52 24.54 -11.45
C ILE A 148 -31.00 24.76 -11.41
N GLN A 149 -30.53 26.01 -11.43
CA GLN A 149 -29.10 26.31 -11.36
C GLN A 149 -28.46 25.81 -10.05
N GLN A 150 -29.17 25.97 -8.92
CA GLN A 150 -28.72 25.46 -7.63
C GLN A 150 -28.69 23.92 -7.61
N ALA A 151 -29.73 23.27 -8.15
CA ALA A 151 -29.77 21.82 -8.26
C ALA A 151 -28.63 21.26 -9.14
N GLU A 152 -28.32 21.94 -10.25
CA GLU A 152 -27.17 21.59 -11.10
C GLU A 152 -25.84 21.78 -10.37
N HIS A 153 -25.70 22.84 -9.55
CA HIS A 153 -24.53 23.06 -8.71
C HIS A 153 -24.33 21.92 -7.71
N PHE A 154 -25.37 21.59 -6.92
CA PHE A 154 -25.29 20.50 -5.95
C PHE A 154 -25.06 19.14 -6.62
N SER A 155 -25.64 18.90 -7.80
CA SER A 155 -25.38 17.68 -8.58
C SER A 155 -23.91 17.54 -8.98
N LYS A 156 -23.25 18.65 -9.32
CA LYS A 156 -21.81 18.68 -9.61
C LYS A 156 -20.98 18.42 -8.36
N GLU A 157 -21.30 19.07 -7.25
CA GLU A 157 -20.60 18.88 -5.97
C GLU A 157 -20.71 17.43 -5.47
N ILE A 158 -21.91 16.83 -5.52
CA ILE A 158 -22.10 15.43 -5.13
C ILE A 158 -21.22 14.52 -5.99
N ARG A 159 -21.20 14.73 -7.31
CA ARG A 159 -20.36 13.92 -8.21
C ARG A 159 -18.87 14.11 -7.91
N GLU A 160 -18.43 15.30 -7.54
CA GLU A 160 -17.05 15.57 -7.14
C GLU A 160 -16.69 14.85 -5.83
N ILE A 161 -17.57 14.93 -4.82
CA ILE A 161 -17.40 14.21 -3.54
C ILE A 161 -17.39 12.70 -3.76
N GLU A 162 -18.27 12.16 -4.61
CA GLU A 162 -18.29 10.73 -4.93
C GLU A 162 -16.99 10.28 -5.62
N LEU A 163 -16.44 11.14 -6.48
CA LEU A 163 -15.16 10.90 -7.15
C LEU A 163 -14.01 10.95 -6.13
N GLU A 164 -13.99 11.94 -5.24
CA GLU A 164 -13.01 12.04 -4.15
C GLU A 164 -13.08 10.83 -3.22
N LEU A 165 -14.29 10.41 -2.83
CA LEU A 165 -14.53 9.24 -2.01
C LEU A 165 -14.04 7.97 -2.73
N SER A 166 -14.28 7.86 -4.03
CA SER A 166 -13.76 6.76 -4.85
C SER A 166 -12.23 6.76 -4.93
N ARG A 167 -11.60 7.93 -5.07
CA ARG A 167 -10.14 8.09 -5.02
C ARG A 167 -9.58 7.70 -3.65
N LEU A 168 -10.20 8.16 -2.56
CA LEU A 168 -9.82 7.80 -1.20
C LEU A 168 -9.97 6.31 -0.95
N ARG A 169 -11.04 5.71 -1.51
CA ARG A 169 -11.24 4.26 -1.44
C ARG A 169 -10.20 3.46 -2.22
N GLN A 170 -9.67 4.01 -3.31
CA GLN A 170 -8.59 3.40 -4.08
C GLN A 170 -7.21 3.62 -3.43
N SER A 171 -6.96 4.79 -2.85
CA SER A 171 -5.69 5.10 -2.19
C SER A 171 -5.50 4.31 -0.90
N VAL A 172 -6.59 4.00 -0.18
CA VAL A 172 -6.57 3.12 0.99
C VAL A 172 -7.18 1.76 0.61
N PRO A 173 -6.35 0.79 0.15
CA PRO A 173 -6.82 -0.54 -0.17
C PRO A 173 -7.52 -1.18 1.04
N LEU A 174 -8.59 -1.93 0.80
CA LEU A 174 -9.40 -2.57 1.84
C LEU A 174 -8.59 -3.48 2.77
N VAL A 175 -7.44 -3.98 2.29
CA VAL A 175 -6.53 -4.85 3.04
C VAL A 175 -5.83 -4.12 4.19
N ASP A 176 -5.69 -2.79 4.10
CA ASP A 176 -5.02 -1.97 5.12
C ASP A 176 -6.04 -1.18 5.98
N ARG A 177 -7.34 -1.48 5.85
CA ARG A 177 -8.38 -0.87 6.67
C ARG A 177 -8.58 -1.70 7.91
N MET A 178 -7.95 -1.26 8.99
CA MET A 178 -8.29 -1.74 10.32
C MET A 178 -9.58 -1.06 10.78
N THR A 179 -10.54 -1.87 11.23
CA THR A 179 -11.71 -1.34 11.92
C THR A 179 -11.30 -0.72 13.26
N ILE A 180 -12.09 0.20 13.81
CA ILE A 180 -11.79 0.82 15.10
C ILE A 180 -11.70 -0.25 16.20
N ASP A 181 -12.51 -1.30 16.11
CA ASP A 181 -12.51 -2.40 17.07
C ASP A 181 -11.22 -3.24 16.97
N GLU A 182 -10.78 -3.60 15.76
CA GLU A 182 -9.49 -4.29 15.54
C GLU A 182 -8.31 -3.42 16.01
N ALA A 183 -8.38 -2.10 15.80
CA ALA A 183 -7.36 -1.15 16.25
C ALA A 183 -7.23 -1.14 17.77
N ASN A 184 -8.37 -1.12 18.46
CA ASN A 184 -8.42 -1.18 19.92
C ASN A 184 -7.92 -2.53 20.44
N GLU A 185 -8.25 -3.65 19.77
CA GLU A 185 -7.74 -4.97 20.15
C GLU A 185 -6.21 -5.07 20.01
N ILE A 186 -5.64 -4.55 18.91
CA ILE A 186 -4.18 -4.48 18.74
C ILE A 186 -3.55 -3.59 19.81
N LEU A 187 -4.17 -2.44 20.11
CA LEU A 187 -3.68 -1.54 21.15
C LEU A 187 -3.70 -2.22 22.53
N ASP A 188 -4.78 -2.91 22.89
CA ASP A 188 -4.90 -3.63 24.15
C ASP A 188 -3.84 -4.74 24.24
N ASN A 189 -3.63 -5.50 23.16
CA ASN A 189 -2.57 -6.50 23.09
C ASN A 189 -1.16 -5.89 23.24
N GLN A 190 -0.92 -4.72 22.65
CA GLN A 190 0.34 -4.00 22.79
C GLN A 190 0.54 -3.48 24.22
N ILE A 191 -0.52 -2.99 24.87
CA ILE A 191 -0.47 -2.55 26.27
C ILE A 191 -0.11 -3.74 27.18
N ILE A 192 -0.74 -4.89 26.97
CA ILE A 192 -0.41 -6.12 27.72
C ILE A 192 1.05 -6.51 27.48
N ALA A 193 1.52 -6.52 26.23
CA ALA A 193 2.90 -6.85 25.92
C ALA A 193 3.90 -5.86 26.54
N MET A 194 3.60 -4.56 26.52
CA MET A 194 4.42 -3.54 27.18
C MET A 194 4.46 -3.72 28.68
N GLN A 195 3.34 -4.06 29.31
CA GLN A 195 3.27 -4.32 30.73
C GLN A 195 4.09 -5.57 31.10
N MET A 196 4.00 -6.64 30.32
CA MET A 196 4.83 -7.83 30.52
C MET A 196 6.33 -7.52 30.40
N ILE A 197 6.73 -6.75 29.38
CA ILE A 197 8.14 -6.35 29.21
C ILE A 197 8.60 -5.46 30.38
N ALA A 198 7.74 -4.58 30.88
CA ALA A 198 8.04 -3.75 32.04
C ALA A 198 8.23 -4.60 33.31
N ASP A 199 7.33 -5.55 33.56
CA ASP A 199 7.42 -6.48 34.69
C ASP A 199 8.69 -7.35 34.61
N ASP A 200 9.03 -7.86 33.42
CA ASP A 200 10.28 -8.60 33.17
C ASP A 200 11.51 -7.71 33.40
N GLY A 201 11.45 -6.44 32.97
CA GLY A 201 12.48 -5.43 33.22
C GLY A 201 12.71 -5.21 34.71
N ASP A 202 11.63 -5.03 35.47
CA ASP A 202 11.68 -4.88 36.93
C ASP A 202 12.24 -6.12 37.63
N ALA A 203 11.87 -7.32 37.16
CA ALA A 203 12.43 -8.57 37.67
C ALA A 203 13.95 -8.67 37.40
N GLN A 204 14.40 -8.30 36.20
CA GLN A 204 15.83 -8.26 35.88
C GLN A 204 16.60 -7.23 36.71
N VAL A 205 16.02 -6.05 36.94
CA VAL A 205 16.63 -5.04 37.82
C VAL A 205 16.80 -5.59 39.24
N ARG A 206 15.80 -6.29 39.78
CA ARG A 206 15.92 -6.95 41.09
C ARG A 206 17.02 -8.01 41.11
N ASN A 207 17.11 -8.85 40.08
CA ASN A 207 18.16 -9.86 39.96
C ASN A 207 19.56 -9.24 39.89
N VAL A 208 19.70 -8.13 39.15
CA VAL A 208 20.96 -7.38 39.07
C VAL A 208 21.32 -6.78 40.43
N GLU A 209 20.37 -6.22 41.16
CA GLU A 209 20.61 -5.69 42.50
C GLU A 209 20.99 -6.80 43.51
N GLU A 210 20.39 -7.98 43.40
CA GLU A 210 20.77 -9.14 44.21
C GLU A 210 22.18 -9.62 43.87
N ALA A 211 22.49 -9.82 42.59
CA ALA A 211 23.82 -10.19 42.13
C ALA A 211 24.88 -9.15 42.54
N LYS A 212 24.57 -7.84 42.49
CA LYS A 212 25.46 -6.79 43.01
C LYS A 212 25.72 -6.93 44.50
N ARG A 213 24.70 -7.29 45.31
CA ARG A 213 24.89 -7.54 46.75
C ARG A 213 25.75 -8.77 46.98
N GLU A 214 25.55 -9.84 46.22
CA GLU A 214 26.39 -11.04 46.28
C GLU A 214 27.84 -10.72 45.92
N VAL A 215 28.07 -10.01 44.80
CA VAL A 215 29.40 -9.55 44.40
C VAL A 215 30.03 -8.68 45.48
N ALA A 216 29.28 -7.74 46.07
CA ALA A 216 29.80 -6.91 47.17
C ALA A 216 30.17 -7.73 48.42
N ASN A 217 29.39 -8.78 48.74
CA ASN A 217 29.71 -9.69 49.84
C ASN A 217 30.93 -10.56 49.53
N LEU A 218 31.03 -11.09 48.31
CA LEU A 218 32.20 -11.84 47.84
C LEU A 218 33.45 -10.96 47.81
N MET A 219 33.36 -9.70 47.40
CA MET A 219 34.48 -8.76 47.46
C MET A 219 34.96 -8.54 48.89
N LYS A 220 34.04 -8.35 49.86
CA LYS A 220 34.40 -8.27 51.29
C LYS A 220 35.06 -9.55 51.79
N GLU A 221 34.61 -10.71 51.32
CA GLU A 221 35.19 -12.00 51.67
C GLU A 221 36.58 -12.16 51.07
N VAL A 222 36.78 -11.77 49.81
CA VAL A 222 38.10 -11.73 49.17
C VAL A 222 39.03 -10.79 49.94
N ASP A 223 38.59 -9.58 50.30
CA ASP A 223 39.37 -8.64 51.09
C ASP A 223 39.72 -9.20 52.48
N ARG A 224 38.85 -10.02 53.07
CA ARG A 224 39.10 -10.73 54.33
C ARG A 224 40.12 -11.85 54.18
N LEU A 225 40.06 -12.62 53.09
CA LEU A 225 40.93 -13.76 52.80
C LEU A 225 42.29 -13.32 52.23
N GLU A 226 42.39 -12.17 51.58
CA GLU A 226 43.65 -11.60 51.09
C GLU A 226 44.79 -11.58 52.13
N PRO A 227 44.60 -11.07 53.36
CA PRO A 227 45.64 -11.08 54.38
C PRO A 227 45.96 -12.50 54.87
N GLU A 228 44.99 -13.43 54.89
CA GLU A 228 45.24 -14.84 55.22
C GLU A 228 46.07 -15.51 54.13
N ARG A 229 45.71 -15.32 52.86
CA ARG A 229 46.48 -15.78 51.70
C ARG A 229 47.89 -15.21 51.70
N LYS A 230 48.07 -13.91 51.99
CA LYS A 230 49.40 -13.28 52.10
C LYS A 230 50.23 -13.88 53.25
N LYS A 231 49.59 -14.22 54.39
CA LYS A 231 50.27 -14.91 55.50
C LYS A 231 50.67 -16.33 55.12
N ASP A 232 49.79 -17.09 54.48
CA ASP A 232 50.10 -18.46 54.06
C ASP A 232 51.12 -18.51 52.91
N GLU A 233 51.04 -17.58 51.95
CA GLU A 233 52.08 -17.40 50.93
C GLU A 233 53.43 -17.03 51.56
N ALA A 234 53.45 -16.20 52.60
CA ALA A 234 54.68 -15.92 53.34
C ALA A 234 55.20 -17.15 54.10
N ARG A 235 54.31 -18.00 54.64
CA ARG A 235 54.68 -19.29 55.25
C ARG A 235 55.24 -20.28 54.23
N VAL A 236 54.66 -20.36 53.03
CA VAL A 236 55.18 -21.19 51.94
C VAL A 236 56.52 -20.64 51.45
N LYS A 237 56.64 -19.33 51.24
CA LYS A 237 57.91 -18.69 50.84
C LYS A 237 59.01 -18.84 51.89
N THR A 238 58.67 -18.80 53.18
CA THR A 238 59.65 -19.05 54.25
C THR A 238 60.00 -20.54 54.34
N ALA A 239 59.06 -21.46 54.15
CA ALA A 239 59.34 -22.89 54.04
C ALA A 239 60.17 -23.24 52.79
N GLN A 240 59.96 -22.52 51.69
CA GLN A 240 60.72 -22.66 50.46
C GLN A 240 62.11 -22.03 50.60
N THR A 241 62.22 -20.87 51.28
CA THR A 241 63.51 -20.25 51.60
C THR A 241 64.29 -21.03 52.65
N SER A 242 63.64 -21.68 53.62
CA SER A 242 64.30 -22.59 54.55
C SER A 242 64.75 -23.89 53.88
N ARG A 243 63.99 -24.38 52.88
CA ARG A 243 64.48 -25.43 51.96
C ARG A 243 65.67 -24.96 51.13
N LEU A 244 65.72 -23.69 50.72
CA LEU A 244 66.85 -23.10 49.98
C LEU A 244 68.13 -22.97 50.83
N THR A 245 68.02 -22.87 52.15
CA THR A 245 69.19 -22.74 53.04
C THR A 245 69.83 -24.07 53.44
N GLU A 246 69.10 -25.18 53.38
CA GLU A 246 69.61 -26.50 53.78
C GLU A 246 69.85 -27.47 52.60
N ASP A 247 69.17 -27.32 51.45
CA ASP A 247 69.28 -28.23 50.29
C ASP A 247 69.47 -27.51 48.93
N GLY A 248 70.36 -26.51 48.88
CA GLY A 248 70.63 -25.71 47.67
C GLY A 248 71.14 -26.51 46.46
N GLU A 249 71.78 -27.67 46.69
CA GLU A 249 72.22 -28.56 45.61
C GLU A 249 71.08 -29.44 45.10
N SER A 250 70.18 -29.90 45.97
CA SER A 250 69.06 -30.77 45.58
C SER A 250 68.05 -30.04 44.70
N LEU A 251 67.84 -28.73 44.91
CA LEU A 251 66.93 -27.93 44.09
C LEU A 251 67.52 -27.56 42.71
N ARG A 252 68.84 -27.39 42.61
CA ARG A 252 69.50 -27.22 41.30
C ARG A 252 69.40 -28.50 40.50
N VAL A 253 69.63 -29.65 41.14
CA VAL A 253 69.45 -30.97 40.52
C VAL A 253 67.99 -31.20 40.15
N GLU A 254 67.03 -30.87 41.01
CA GLU A 254 65.59 -31.04 40.72
C GLU A 254 65.13 -30.13 39.57
N ASN A 255 65.57 -28.87 39.51
CA ASN A 255 65.28 -27.99 38.37
C ASN A 255 65.92 -28.48 37.07
N ILE A 256 67.16 -28.99 37.12
CA ILE A 256 67.83 -29.57 35.95
C ILE A 256 67.12 -30.86 35.52
N CYS A 257 66.72 -31.73 36.46
CA CYS A 257 65.95 -32.94 36.19
C CYS A 257 64.56 -32.62 35.64
N GLN A 258 63.90 -31.58 36.13
CA GLN A 258 62.61 -31.11 35.62
C GLN A 258 62.77 -30.57 34.19
N TRP A 259 63.82 -29.79 33.93
CA TRP A 259 64.13 -29.30 32.58
C TRP A 259 64.42 -30.46 31.61
N TYR A 260 65.31 -31.39 31.98
CA TYR A 260 65.59 -32.57 31.17
C TYR A 260 64.34 -33.44 30.99
N SER A 261 63.47 -33.56 32.00
CA SER A 261 62.21 -34.31 31.88
C SER A 261 61.25 -33.64 30.90
N THR A 262 61.11 -32.30 30.96
CA THR A 262 60.28 -31.57 29.99
C THR A 262 60.83 -31.67 28.58
N GLN A 263 62.16 -31.57 28.40
CA GLN A 263 62.83 -31.78 27.12
C GLN A 263 62.60 -33.20 26.62
N LEU A 264 62.74 -34.22 27.47
CA LEU A 264 62.48 -35.60 27.12
C LEU A 264 61.03 -35.83 26.68
N THR A 265 60.07 -35.21 27.36
CA THR A 265 58.65 -35.27 26.96
C THR A 265 58.44 -34.61 25.59
N THR A 266 58.99 -33.41 25.35
CA THR A 266 58.86 -32.76 24.04
C THR A 266 59.53 -33.57 22.92
N HIS A 267 60.67 -34.20 23.20
CA HIS A 267 61.33 -35.08 22.23
C HIS A 267 60.54 -36.36 21.97
N LYS A 268 59.93 -36.96 23.00
CA LYS A 268 59.02 -38.10 22.85
C LYS A 268 57.80 -37.74 22.01
N ASP A 269 57.19 -36.58 22.25
CA ASP A 269 56.03 -36.11 21.50
C ASP A 269 56.39 -35.87 20.02
N LEU A 270 57.54 -35.26 19.74
CA LEU A 270 58.00 -35.01 18.37
C LEU A 270 58.35 -36.29 17.60
N LEU A 271 58.88 -37.29 18.30
CA LEU A 271 59.15 -38.62 17.74
C LEU A 271 57.91 -39.52 17.74
N CYS A 272 56.75 -39.04 18.19
CA CYS A 272 55.54 -39.83 18.40
C CYS A 272 55.76 -41.11 19.22
N LEU A 273 56.66 -41.03 20.20
CA LEU A 273 57.15 -42.17 20.96
C LEU A 273 56.30 -42.32 22.22
N GLN A 274 55.39 -43.29 22.20
CA GLN A 274 54.38 -43.48 23.24
C GLN A 274 54.97 -44.13 24.50
N SER A 275 55.85 -45.11 24.34
CA SER A 275 56.53 -45.73 25.47
C SER A 275 57.86 -46.35 25.10
N ILE A 276 58.80 -46.31 26.05
CA ILE A 276 60.07 -47.02 26.02
C ILE A 276 59.96 -48.07 27.12
N THR A 277 59.90 -49.35 26.76
CA THR A 277 59.84 -50.44 27.75
C THR A 277 61.00 -51.41 27.55
N PRO A 278 61.71 -51.80 28.62
CA PRO A 278 62.65 -52.91 28.54
C PRO A 278 61.87 -54.20 28.30
N GLY A 279 62.25 -54.96 27.27
CA GLY A 279 61.55 -56.16 26.84
C GLY A 279 61.51 -57.23 27.93
N THR A 280 60.31 -57.73 28.24
CA THR A 280 60.06 -58.82 29.20
C THR A 280 59.90 -60.17 28.49
N GLY A 281 60.72 -60.41 27.46
CA GLY A 281 60.78 -61.69 26.75
C GLY A 281 61.47 -62.78 27.58
N PRO A 282 61.40 -64.06 27.16
CA PRO A 282 62.01 -65.19 27.87
C PRO A 282 63.54 -65.13 28.06
N ASN A 283 64.23 -64.17 27.40
CA ASN A 283 65.65 -63.85 27.59
C ASN A 283 65.90 -62.43 28.16
N GLY A 284 64.89 -61.86 28.85
CA GLY A 284 64.69 -60.44 29.19
C GLY A 284 65.78 -59.69 29.98
N LYS A 285 66.99 -59.58 29.41
CA LYS A 285 68.03 -58.66 29.88
C LYS A 285 68.55 -57.70 28.80
N ASN A 286 68.25 -57.91 27.52
CA ASN A 286 68.88 -57.17 26.42
C ASN A 286 67.92 -56.78 25.27
N GLU A 287 66.66 -56.50 25.57
CA GLU A 287 65.67 -56.08 24.56
C GLU A 287 65.11 -54.70 24.92
N LEU A 288 65.02 -53.81 23.93
CA LEU A 288 64.38 -52.49 24.07
C LEU A 288 63.21 -52.41 23.10
N ASN A 289 62.02 -52.19 23.65
CA ASN A 289 60.79 -52.04 22.88
C ASN A 289 60.41 -50.56 22.84
N LEU A 290 60.45 -49.99 21.65
CA LEU A 290 60.05 -48.61 21.36
C LEU A 290 58.73 -48.65 20.61
N THR A 291 57.66 -48.16 21.23
CA THR A 291 56.33 -48.10 20.61
C THR A 291 56.06 -46.69 20.08
N TYR A 292 55.84 -46.59 18.78
CA TYR A 292 55.56 -45.34 18.06
C TYR A 292 54.10 -45.32 17.60
N SER A 293 53.45 -44.16 17.68
CA SER A 293 52.09 -43.92 17.16
C SER A 293 52.16 -43.05 15.90
N ILE A 294 51.96 -43.63 14.72
CA ILE A 294 52.01 -42.86 13.47
C ILE A 294 50.57 -42.56 12.99
N PRO A 295 50.19 -41.28 12.82
CA PRO A 295 48.91 -40.94 12.22
C PRO A 295 48.97 -41.13 10.69
N LEU A 296 48.12 -42.01 10.15
CA LEU A 296 47.96 -42.20 8.70
C LEU A 296 47.17 -41.04 8.08
N LEU A 297 47.81 -40.27 7.19
CA LEU A 297 47.11 -39.35 6.29
C LEU A 297 46.43 -40.16 5.19
N SER A 298 45.14 -40.48 5.33
CA SER A 298 44.40 -41.21 4.30
C SER A 298 44.15 -40.33 3.06
N SER A 299 44.80 -40.66 1.94
CA SER A 299 44.47 -40.09 0.63
C SER A 299 43.25 -40.82 0.03
N SER A 300 42.09 -40.17 -0.07
CA SER A 300 40.93 -40.72 -0.79
C SER A 300 40.64 -39.96 -2.09
N ASN A 301 40.81 -40.68 -3.21
CA ASN A 301 40.37 -40.32 -4.55
C ASN A 301 38.84 -40.49 -4.71
N THR A 302 38.23 -39.48 -5.35
CA THR A 302 37.13 -39.47 -6.34
C THR A 302 35.77 -40.17 -6.10
N SER A 303 34.73 -39.36 -6.42
CA SER A 303 33.46 -39.65 -7.11
C SER A 303 32.22 -40.16 -6.32
N GLY A 304 31.20 -39.29 -6.28
CA GLY A 304 29.93 -39.56 -6.98
C GLY A 304 28.69 -39.93 -6.16
N VAL A 305 27.69 -39.02 -6.23
CA VAL A 305 26.23 -39.26 -6.30
C VAL A 305 25.38 -39.16 -5.00
N SER A 306 24.62 -38.05 -4.97
CA SER A 306 23.18 -37.86 -4.69
C SER A 306 22.52 -38.27 -3.36
N GLY A 307 21.78 -37.32 -2.78
CA GLY A 307 20.69 -37.55 -1.82
C GLY A 307 20.50 -36.36 -0.87
N GLY A 308 19.33 -35.72 -0.88
CA GLY A 308 19.12 -34.40 -0.30
C GLY A 308 18.42 -34.33 1.05
N ILE A 309 18.31 -33.06 1.50
CA ILE A 309 17.24 -32.44 2.30
C ILE A 309 17.19 -32.74 3.82
N ASN A 310 17.51 -31.68 4.59
CA ASN A 310 16.81 -31.10 5.76
C ASN A 310 17.45 -31.02 7.17
N HIS A 311 17.41 -29.78 7.67
CA HIS A 311 17.18 -29.26 9.03
C HIS A 311 18.24 -29.30 10.15
N ARG A 312 18.55 -28.08 10.61
CA ARG A 312 18.72 -27.58 12.00
C ARG A 312 19.22 -28.57 13.06
N GLY A 313 20.40 -28.30 13.60
CA GLY A 313 20.73 -28.64 14.98
C GLY A 313 22.21 -28.90 15.24
N ARG A 314 22.78 -28.13 16.17
CA ARG A 314 23.91 -28.45 17.07
C ARG A 314 25.23 -28.96 16.46
N GLY A 315 26.27 -28.14 16.66
CA GLY A 315 27.58 -28.59 17.16
C GLY A 315 28.24 -29.73 16.39
N GLY A 316 28.84 -29.42 15.23
CA GLY A 316 29.72 -30.33 14.52
C GLY A 316 31.01 -30.57 15.29
N GLN A 317 31.08 -31.67 16.04
CA GLN A 317 32.34 -32.36 16.30
C GLN A 317 32.66 -33.19 15.06
N ILE A 318 33.67 -32.78 14.30
CA ILE A 318 34.30 -33.63 13.30
C ILE A 318 35.17 -34.62 14.09
N SER A 319 34.58 -35.76 14.47
CA SER A 319 35.33 -36.90 14.99
C SER A 319 35.91 -37.66 13.80
N GLU A 320 36.95 -37.12 13.19
CA GLU A 320 37.76 -37.87 12.23
C GLU A 320 38.44 -39.00 13.01
N VAL A 321 38.01 -40.24 12.75
CA VAL A 321 38.60 -41.43 13.36
C VAL A 321 39.99 -41.61 12.75
N VAL A 322 40.97 -40.92 13.31
CA VAL A 322 42.38 -41.18 13.03
C VAL A 322 42.67 -42.57 13.57
N LYS A 323 42.75 -43.55 12.68
CA LYS A 323 43.29 -44.87 13.04
C LYS A 323 44.78 -44.67 13.30
N GLU A 324 45.16 -44.66 14.57
CA GLU A 324 46.56 -44.70 14.98
C GLU A 324 47.06 -46.14 14.78
N GLU A 325 47.97 -46.36 13.84
CA GLU A 325 48.73 -47.61 13.79
C GLU A 325 49.92 -47.48 14.73
N THR A 326 49.99 -48.39 15.71
CA THR A 326 51.11 -48.48 16.65
C THR A 326 52.14 -49.46 16.09
N ILE A 327 53.30 -48.93 15.73
CA ILE A 327 54.45 -49.73 15.27
C ILE A 327 55.40 -49.91 16.45
N THR A 328 55.81 -51.15 16.72
CA THR A 328 56.75 -51.45 17.80
C THR A 328 58.10 -51.87 17.22
N LEU A 329 59.13 -51.08 17.46
CA LEU A 329 60.51 -51.42 17.14
C LEU A 329 61.12 -52.17 18.32
N VAL A 330 61.49 -53.43 18.09
CA VAL A 330 62.17 -54.29 19.06
C VAL A 330 63.64 -54.35 18.69
N LEU A 331 64.50 -53.76 19.52
CA LEU A 331 65.95 -53.79 19.36
C LEU A 331 66.54 -54.81 20.32
N ILE A 332 67.34 -55.74 19.80
CA ILE A 332 68.01 -56.81 20.56
C ILE A 332 69.50 -56.47 20.62
N PHE A 333 70.08 -56.50 21.82
CA PHE A 333 71.48 -56.15 22.04
C PHE A 333 72.33 -57.37 22.46
N GLN A 334 73.62 -57.35 22.10
CA GLN A 334 74.55 -58.41 22.47
C GLN A 334 74.85 -58.43 23.97
N PRO A 335 74.78 -59.59 24.65
CA PRO A 335 75.19 -59.71 26.05
C PRO A 335 76.71 -59.62 26.21
N GLY A 336 77.18 -58.71 27.07
CA GLY A 336 78.59 -58.58 27.44
C GLY A 336 79.43 -57.61 26.61
N THR A 337 78.82 -56.87 25.68
CA THR A 337 79.44 -55.74 24.96
C THR A 337 78.83 -54.41 25.43
N ASN A 338 79.49 -53.28 25.14
CA ASN A 338 78.96 -51.94 25.43
C ASN A 338 77.80 -51.59 24.47
N GLY A 339 76.70 -52.35 24.51
CA GLY A 339 75.45 -52.01 23.79
C GLY A 339 75.47 -52.24 22.27
N ALA A 340 76.27 -53.17 21.75
CA ALA A 340 76.26 -53.47 20.31
C ALA A 340 74.90 -54.10 19.90
N LEU A 341 74.28 -53.56 18.86
CA LEU A 341 73.01 -54.05 18.33
C LEU A 341 73.20 -55.44 17.70
N LEU A 342 72.50 -56.43 18.22
CA LEU A 342 72.49 -57.80 17.70
C LEU A 342 71.48 -57.94 16.56
N ASP A 343 70.28 -57.42 16.75
CA ASP A 343 69.19 -57.53 15.78
C ASP A 343 68.13 -56.45 16.04
N GLY A 344 67.29 -56.19 15.05
CA GLY A 344 66.18 -55.26 15.15
C GLY A 344 65.00 -55.74 14.33
N THR A 345 63.85 -55.89 14.97
CA THR A 345 62.61 -56.31 14.29
C THR A 345 61.52 -55.27 14.48
N LEU A 346 60.86 -54.92 13.39
CA LEU A 346 59.69 -54.04 13.40
C LEU A 346 58.42 -54.91 13.47
N VAL A 347 57.65 -54.76 14.53
CA VAL A 347 56.39 -55.48 14.77
C VAL A 347 55.23 -54.57 14.36
N ASN A 348 54.29 -55.12 13.58
CA ASN A 348 53.14 -54.42 12.97
C ASN A 348 53.50 -53.46 11.82
N SER A 349 54.50 -53.81 11.00
CA SER A 349 54.80 -53.12 9.73
C SER A 349 55.38 -54.12 8.72
N ASP A 350 55.05 -53.96 7.44
CA ASP A 350 55.57 -54.79 6.32
C ASP A 350 56.96 -54.33 5.85
N MET A 351 57.60 -53.39 6.56
CA MET A 351 58.90 -52.83 6.21
C MET A 351 60.04 -53.73 6.73
N ASP A 352 60.80 -54.34 5.83
CA ASP A 352 62.01 -55.09 6.16
C ASP A 352 63.15 -54.13 6.51
N ILE A 353 63.62 -54.16 7.76
CA ILE A 353 64.68 -53.30 8.29
C ILE A 353 66.04 -54.01 8.38
N SER A 354 66.17 -55.23 7.86
CA SER A 354 67.41 -56.03 7.93
C SER A 354 68.62 -55.33 7.32
N GLU A 355 68.45 -54.55 6.24
CA GLU A 355 69.52 -53.77 5.61
C GLU A 355 70.02 -52.63 6.53
N LEU A 356 69.10 -51.96 7.25
CA LEU A 356 69.43 -50.90 8.21
C LEU A 356 70.13 -51.45 9.47
N VAL A 357 69.71 -52.64 9.93
CA VAL A 357 70.39 -53.35 11.04
C VAL A 357 71.81 -53.74 10.64
N THR A 358 72.02 -54.15 9.39
CA THR A 358 73.34 -54.51 8.87
C THR A 358 74.26 -53.28 8.74
N GLU A 359 73.72 -52.14 8.32
CA GLU A 359 74.45 -50.87 8.25
C GLU A 359 74.83 -50.37 9.66
N ALA A 360 73.92 -50.46 10.63
CA ALA A 360 74.18 -50.11 12.02
C ALA A 360 75.25 -51.01 12.67
N GLN A 361 75.23 -52.31 12.37
CA GLN A 361 76.28 -53.24 12.80
C GLN A 361 77.65 -52.91 12.19
N ARG A 362 77.70 -52.46 10.93
CA ARG A 362 78.95 -52.03 10.26
C ARG A 362 79.52 -50.74 10.84
N ALA A 363 78.67 -49.79 11.21
CA ALA A 363 79.09 -48.50 11.76
C ALA A 363 79.62 -48.59 13.20
N GLY A 364 79.43 -49.74 13.88
CA GLY A 364 79.80 -49.90 15.28
C GLY A 364 79.05 -48.94 16.21
N ASP A 365 77.91 -48.44 15.74
CA ASP A 365 77.20 -47.34 16.37
C ASP A 365 76.25 -47.87 17.46
N VAL A 366 76.41 -47.33 18.65
CA VAL A 366 75.68 -47.72 19.87
C VAL A 366 74.65 -46.65 20.23
N ALA A 367 74.64 -45.47 19.60
CA ALA A 367 73.76 -44.38 20.03
C ALA A 367 73.54 -43.27 18.97
N GLY A 368 73.33 -43.61 17.70
CA GLY A 368 72.96 -42.66 16.64
C GLY A 368 71.46 -42.51 16.36
N LEU A 369 70.61 -43.26 17.09
CA LEU A 369 69.15 -43.30 16.93
C LEU A 369 68.45 -43.23 18.30
N LEU A 370 68.74 -42.17 19.07
CA LEU A 370 67.92 -41.71 20.19
C LEU A 370 67.88 -40.18 20.22
#